data_AF-A0A8K0GBY3-F1
#
_entry.id   AF-A0A8K0GBY3-F1
#
_cell.length_a   1.000
_cell.length_b   1.000
_cell.length_c   1.000
_cell.angle_alpha   90.00
_cell.angle_beta   90.00
_cell.angle_gamma   90.00
#
_symmetry.space_group_name_H-M   'P 1'
#
loop_
_entity.id
_entity.type
_entity.pdbx_description
1 polymer ?
#
loop_
_entity_poly.entity_id
_entity_poly.type
_entity_poly.pdbx_seq_one_letter_code
_entity_poly.pdbx_strand_id
1 'polypeptide(L)'
;MGFKRESTELSTTEKSYIDDQINLSQSTLINLGNVDVIVSHQLIFSMIDGKICNALIDTKATQKCYLCGAISKQFNEIDKGLNLKIQSSYLQFGLSILHGWIRCFECQRQSFLKTKAEFRKSFATK
;
A
#
# COMPACT_ATOMS: atom_id res chain seq x y z
N MET A 1 17.49 18.16 12.66
CA MET A 1 16.29 17.53 12.06
C MET A 1 15.19 18.57 12.05
N GLY A 2 14.73 19.00 10.87
CA GLY A 2 13.68 20.00 10.72
C GLY A 2 12.32 19.36 10.47
N PHE A 3 11.25 20.06 10.81
CA PHE A 3 9.89 19.66 10.43
C PHE A 3 9.72 19.82 8.92
N LYS A 4 9.62 18.70 8.21
CA LYS A 4 9.38 18.69 6.75
C LYS A 4 8.01 18.11 6.48
N ARG A 5 7.29 18.72 5.53
CA ARG A 5 6.03 18.19 5.03
C ARG A 5 6.31 17.00 4.11
N GLU A 6 5.47 15.98 4.16
CA GLU A 6 5.54 14.83 3.27
C GLU A 6 5.46 15.25 1.80
N SER A 7 6.41 14.78 0.99
CA SER A 7 6.44 14.92 -0.47
C SER A 7 6.96 13.62 -1.10
N THR A 8 6.64 13.39 -2.37
CA THR A 8 7.11 12.20 -3.12
C THR A 8 8.63 12.08 -3.10
N GLU A 9 9.33 13.19 -3.36
CA GLU A 9 10.80 13.25 -3.36
C GLU A 9 11.39 12.92 -2.00
N LEU A 10 10.82 13.46 -0.92
CA LEU A 10 11.26 13.16 0.44
C LEU A 10 11.01 11.69 0.78
N SER A 11 9.83 11.14 0.46
CA SER A 11 9.51 9.74 0.72
C SER A 11 10.47 8.77 0.02
N THR A 12 10.82 9.03 -1.24
CA THR A 12 11.77 8.20 -1.99
C THR A 12 13.19 8.34 -1.45
N THR A 13 13.61 9.56 -1.08
CA THR A 13 14.95 9.82 -0.55
C THR A 13 15.14 9.16 0.82
N GLU A 14 14.17 9.32 1.72
CA GLU A 14 14.20 8.70 3.05
C GLU A 14 14.13 7.17 2.94
N LYS A 15 13.37 6.63 1.99
CA LYS A 15 13.36 5.18 1.73
C LYS A 15 14.73 4.67 1.32
N SER A 16 15.38 5.31 0.35
CA SER A 16 16.74 4.93 -0.07
C SER A 16 17.72 5.00 1.08
N TYR A 17 17.66 6.08 1.87
CA TYR A 17 18.53 6.26 3.03
C TYR A 17 18.38 5.14 4.07
N ILE A 18 17.14 4.73 4.36
CA ILE A 18 16.88 3.62 5.30
C ILE A 18 17.30 2.29 4.69
N ASP A 19 17.08 2.05 3.39
CA ASP A 19 17.53 0.82 2.72
C ASP A 19 19.05 0.65 2.79
N ASP A 20 19.80 1.74 2.59
CA ASP A 20 21.25 1.73 2.70
C ASP A 20 21.69 1.35 4.13
N GLN A 21 21.00 1.85 5.15
CA GLN A 21 21.27 1.47 6.55
C GLN A 21 20.93 0.01 6.83
N ILE A 22 19.83 -0.51 6.27
CA ILE A 22 19.44 -1.91 6.42
C ILE A 22 20.47 -2.83 5.77
N ASN A 23 20.96 -2.48 4.58
CA ASN A 23 21.97 -3.26 3.85
C ASN A 23 23.32 -3.30 4.58
N LEU A 24 23.65 -2.23 5.33
CA LEU A 24 24.85 -2.16 6.17
C LEU A 24 24.67 -2.84 7.54
N SER A 25 23.44 -3.25 7.89
CA SER A 25 23.14 -3.85 9.19
C SER A 25 23.76 -5.24 9.30
N GLN A 26 24.48 -5.48 10.40
CA GLN A 26 25.11 -6.77 10.69
C GLN A 26 24.25 -7.60 11.64
N SER A 27 24.50 -8.91 11.65
CA SER A 27 23.88 -9.81 12.64
C SER A 27 24.37 -9.47 14.05
N THR A 28 23.49 -9.58 15.04
CA THR A 28 23.86 -9.30 16.44
C THR A 28 24.35 -10.57 17.10
N LEU A 29 25.56 -10.53 17.66
CA LEU A 29 26.08 -11.59 18.52
C LEU A 29 25.63 -11.33 19.96
N ILE A 30 24.96 -12.29 20.56
CA ILE A 30 24.51 -12.26 21.94
C ILE A 30 25.22 -13.40 22.70
N ASN A 31 26.02 -13.04 23.69
CA ASN A 31 26.64 -14.02 24.57
C ASN A 31 25.70 -14.29 25.77
N LEU A 32 25.25 -15.53 25.89
CA LEU A 32 24.40 -16.02 26.98
C LEU A 32 25.22 -16.98 27.86
N GLY A 33 26.26 -16.45 28.50
CA GLY A 33 27.17 -17.21 29.37
C GLY A 33 28.07 -18.14 28.57
N ASN A 34 27.64 -19.41 28.41
CA ASN A 34 28.42 -20.45 27.72
C ASN A 34 28.01 -20.65 26.25
N VAL A 35 27.04 -19.89 25.75
CA VAL A 35 26.53 -20.03 24.38
C VAL A 35 26.55 -18.68 23.69
N ASP A 36 27.15 -18.64 22.51
CA ASP A 36 27.06 -17.50 21.59
C ASP A 36 25.88 -17.72 20.64
N VAL A 37 24.97 -16.75 20.58
CA VAL A 37 23.80 -16.74 19.70
C VAL A 37 23.98 -15.64 18.66
N ILE A 38 23.84 -15.99 17.39
CA ILE A 38 23.86 -15.02 16.28
C ILE A 38 22.43 -14.76 15.82
N VAL A 39 22.01 -13.51 15.87
CA VAL A 39 20.68 -13.07 15.45
C VAL A 39 20.78 -12.35 14.11
N SER A 40 20.19 -12.93 13.06
CA SER A 40 20.03 -12.30 11.75
C SER A 40 18.73 -11.49 11.69
N HIS A 41 18.80 -10.27 11.18
CA HIS A 41 17.64 -9.38 11.07
C HIS A 41 17.16 -9.28 9.62
N GLN A 42 15.87 -9.51 9.40
CA GLN A 42 15.22 -9.26 8.11
C GLN A 42 14.11 -8.22 8.31
N LEU A 43 14.26 -7.07 7.68
CA LEU A 43 13.31 -5.97 7.77
C LEU A 43 12.42 -5.96 6.52
N ILE A 44 11.10 -5.86 6.73
CA ILE A 44 10.10 -5.83 5.65
C ILE A 44 9.41 -4.48 5.67
N PHE A 45 9.40 -3.80 4.53
CA PHE A 45 8.84 -2.47 4.39
C PHE A 45 7.32 -2.48 4.13
N SER A 46 6.55 -3.07 5.05
CA SER A 46 5.10 -3.28 4.91
C SER A 46 4.25 -2.25 5.66
N MET A 47 4.82 -1.51 6.61
CA MET A 47 4.09 -0.53 7.42
C MET A 47 4.04 0.82 6.71
N ILE A 48 3.35 0.85 5.56
CA ILE A 48 3.15 2.06 4.77
C ILE A 48 1.68 2.29 4.45
N ASP A 49 1.33 3.54 4.20
CA ASP A 49 0.04 3.89 3.63
C ASP A 49 0.04 3.78 2.09
N GLY A 50 -1.16 3.72 1.51
CA GLY A 50 -1.31 3.59 0.06
C GLY A 50 -0.84 4.81 -0.73
N LYS A 51 -0.78 6.00 -0.12
CA LYS A 51 -0.31 7.22 -0.78
C LYS A 51 1.22 7.20 -0.90
N ILE A 52 1.93 6.77 0.14
CA ILE A 52 3.38 6.55 0.09
C ILE A 52 3.72 5.43 -0.91
N CYS A 53 2.93 4.36 -0.95
CA CYS A 53 3.10 3.31 -1.97
C CYS A 53 3.05 3.87 -3.41
N ASN A 54 2.04 4.72 -3.69
CA ASN A 54 1.93 5.38 -5.00
C ASN A 54 3.09 6.33 -5.30
N ALA A 55 3.58 7.05 -4.28
CA ALA A 55 4.75 7.93 -4.40
C ALA A 55 6.01 7.15 -4.77
N LEU A 56 6.24 5.99 -4.16
CA LEU A 56 7.41 5.14 -4.41
C LEU A 56 7.40 4.45 -5.77
N ILE A 57 6.22 4.23 -6.35
CA ILE A 57 6.03 3.56 -7.64
C ILE A 57 5.88 4.58 -8.79
N ASP A 58 6.04 5.87 -8.50
CA ASP A 58 5.85 6.99 -9.43
C ASP A 58 4.49 6.91 -10.18
N THR A 59 3.45 6.48 -9.46
CA THR A 59 2.09 6.41 -10.01
C THR A 59 1.27 7.60 -9.53
N LYS A 60 0.85 8.44 -10.49
CA LYS A 60 -0.03 9.59 -10.22
C LYS A 60 -1.50 9.19 -10.01
N ALA A 61 -1.85 7.95 -10.33
CA ALA A 61 -3.22 7.44 -10.27
C ALA A 61 -3.51 6.81 -8.90
N THR A 62 -4.36 7.48 -8.11
CA THR A 62 -4.80 6.99 -6.78
C THR A 62 -5.73 5.77 -6.83
N GLN A 63 -6.26 5.42 -8.01
CA GLN A 63 -7.19 4.30 -8.25
C GLN A 63 -6.62 3.26 -9.21
N LYS A 64 -5.31 3.03 -9.16
CA LYS A 64 -4.61 1.99 -9.91
C LYS A 64 -3.99 1.02 -8.91
N CYS A 65 -4.14 -0.28 -9.14
CA CYS A 65 -3.48 -1.27 -8.29
C CYS A 65 -1.97 -1.17 -8.46
N TYR A 66 -1.25 -1.03 -7.35
CA TYR A 66 0.20 -0.91 -7.38
C TYR A 66 0.91 -2.23 -7.76
N LEU A 67 0.30 -3.39 -7.49
CA LEU A 67 0.88 -4.70 -7.80
C LEU A 67 0.78 -5.06 -9.28
N CYS A 68 -0.40 -4.90 -9.88
CA CYS A 68 -0.69 -5.37 -11.24
C CYS A 68 -1.00 -4.26 -12.25
N GLY A 69 -1.10 -3.01 -11.78
CA GLY A 69 -1.39 -1.86 -12.64
C GLY A 69 -2.83 -1.78 -13.16
N ALA A 70 -3.73 -2.68 -12.74
CA ALA A 70 -5.12 -2.64 -13.18
C ALA A 70 -5.89 -1.44 -12.61
N ILE A 71 -6.80 -0.88 -13.40
CA ILE A 71 -7.74 0.17 -12.99
C ILE A 71 -9.08 -0.44 -12.57
N SER A 72 -9.90 0.30 -11.83
CA SER A 72 -11.22 -0.15 -11.33
C SER A 72 -12.13 -0.79 -12.39
N LYS A 73 -12.08 -0.33 -13.64
CA LYS A 73 -12.88 -0.92 -14.74
C LYS A 73 -12.45 -2.34 -15.11
N GLN A 74 -11.15 -2.63 -15.03
CA GLN A 74 -10.58 -3.94 -15.38
C GLN A 74 -10.85 -4.98 -14.30
N PHE A 75 -11.03 -4.55 -13.05
CA PHE A 75 -11.38 -5.46 -11.95
C PHE A 75 -12.78 -6.08 -12.08
N ASN A 76 -13.66 -5.50 -12.91
CA ASN A 76 -14.96 -6.11 -13.21
C ASN A 76 -14.85 -7.32 -14.16
N GLU A 77 -13.71 -7.50 -14.83
CA GLU A 77 -13.47 -8.58 -15.76
C GLU A 77 -12.61 -9.67 -15.08
N ILE A 78 -13.25 -10.55 -14.30
CA ILE A 78 -12.59 -11.53 -13.42
C ILE A 78 -11.59 -12.39 -14.20
N ASP A 79 -11.97 -12.90 -15.37
CA ASP A 79 -11.12 -13.77 -16.20
C ASP A 79 -9.82 -13.08 -16.66
N LYS A 80 -9.90 -11.77 -16.94
CA LYS A 80 -8.71 -10.98 -17.29
C LYS A 80 -7.89 -10.67 -16.05
N GLY A 81 -8.54 -10.47 -14.91
CA GLY A 81 -7.90 -10.24 -13.62
C GLY A 81 -6.98 -11.37 -13.18
N LEU A 82 -7.38 -12.63 -13.37
CA LEU A 82 -6.60 -13.82 -13.00
C LEU A 82 -5.27 -13.94 -13.76
N ASN A 83 -5.18 -13.35 -14.96
CA ASN A 83 -4.02 -13.43 -15.83
C ASN A 83 -3.10 -12.20 -15.75
N LEU A 84 -3.36 -11.27 -14.82
CA LEU A 84 -2.55 -10.08 -14.67
C LEU A 84 -1.17 -10.40 -14.08
N LYS A 85 -0.13 -9.86 -14.71
CA LYS A 85 1.24 -9.95 -14.19
C LYS A 85 1.39 -9.02 -13.00
N ILE A 86 1.92 -9.56 -11.91
CA ILE A 86 2.25 -8.80 -10.71
C ILE A 86 3.74 -8.41 -10.70
N GLN A 87 4.03 -7.24 -10.16
CA GLN A 87 5.39 -6.79 -9.91
C GLN A 87 5.84 -7.30 -8.53
N SER A 88 6.67 -8.34 -8.51
CA SER A 88 7.09 -9.01 -7.28
C SER A 88 7.86 -8.10 -6.31
N SER A 89 8.57 -7.10 -6.83
CA SER A 89 9.30 -6.11 -6.02
C SER A 89 8.38 -5.28 -5.12
N TYR A 90 7.10 -5.15 -5.48
CA TYR A 90 6.11 -4.37 -4.72
C TYR A 90 5.38 -5.20 -3.66
N LEU A 91 5.61 -6.51 -3.59
CA LEU A 91 5.03 -7.37 -2.56
C LEU A 91 5.54 -7.01 -1.15
N GLN A 92 6.74 -6.43 -1.05
CA GLN A 92 7.33 -5.96 0.21
C GLN A 92 6.48 -4.91 0.92
N PHE A 93 5.65 -4.16 0.18
CA PHE A 93 4.74 -3.15 0.72
C PHE A 93 3.58 -3.77 1.52
N GLY A 94 3.35 -5.08 1.39
CA GLY A 94 2.30 -5.79 2.10
C GLY A 94 0.90 -5.28 1.75
N LEU A 95 -0.07 -5.63 2.60
CA LEU A 95 -1.45 -5.16 2.51
C LEU A 95 -1.72 -4.18 3.65
N SER A 96 -2.17 -2.98 3.30
CA SER A 96 -2.59 -1.99 4.29
C SER A 96 -4.01 -2.30 4.79
N ILE A 97 -4.12 -3.22 5.76
CA ILE A 97 -5.40 -3.68 6.33
C ILE A 97 -6.26 -2.49 6.80
N LEU A 98 -5.64 -1.49 7.43
CA LEU A 98 -6.29 -0.26 7.86
C LEU A 98 -7.01 0.44 6.70
N HIS A 99 -6.29 0.70 5.61
CA HIS A 99 -6.87 1.35 4.44
C HIS A 99 -7.87 0.43 3.73
N GLY A 100 -7.69 -0.90 3.78
CA GLY A 100 -8.67 -1.87 3.29
C GLY A 100 -10.04 -1.65 3.95
N TRP A 101 -10.09 -1.64 5.28
CA TRP A 101 -11.33 -1.40 6.02
C TRP A 101 -11.95 -0.03 5.75
N ILE A 102 -11.16 1.04 5.78
CA ILE A 102 -11.66 2.41 5.50
C ILE A 102 -12.31 2.46 4.12
N ARG A 103 -11.66 1.90 3.09
CA ARG A 103 -12.19 1.89 1.71
C ARG A 103 -13.43 1.03 1.59
N CYS A 104 -13.52 -0.10 2.29
CA CYS A 104 -14.73 -0.92 2.33
C CYS A 104 -15.92 -0.14 2.90
N PHE A 105 -15.75 0.57 4.03
CA PHE A 105 -16.81 1.38 4.62
C PHE A 105 -17.20 2.56 3.74
N GLU A 106 -16.24 3.24 3.12
CA GLU A 106 -16.50 4.31 2.16
C GLU A 106 -17.32 3.82 0.95
N CYS A 107 -16.96 2.66 0.40
CA CYS A 107 -17.65 2.05 -0.73
C CYS A 107 -19.11 1.73 -0.38
N GLN A 108 -19.35 1.08 0.76
CA GLN A 108 -20.70 0.75 1.22
C GLN A 108 -21.56 2.00 1.41
N ARG A 109 -21.01 3.04 2.04
CA ARG A 109 -21.68 4.34 2.21
C ARG A 109 -22.01 4.99 0.86
N GLN A 110 -21.08 4.98 -0.10
CA GLN A 110 -21.31 5.54 -1.43
C GLN A 110 -22.41 4.80 -2.19
N SER A 111 -22.42 3.47 -2.14
CA SER A 111 -23.47 2.64 -2.75
C SER A 111 -24.85 2.99 -2.19
N PHE A 112 -24.99 3.09 -0.86
CA PHE A 112 -26.24 3.48 -0.22
C PHE A 112 -26.75 4.87 -0.67
N LEU A 113 -25.86 5.87 -0.73
CA LEU A 113 -26.23 7.22 -1.17
C LEU A 113 -26.66 7.25 -2.64
N LYS A 114 -26.03 6.46 -3.52
CA LYS A 114 -26.44 6.34 -4.92
C LYS A 114 -27.83 5.76 -5.05
N THR A 115 -28.12 4.64 -4.37
CA THR A 115 -29.47 4.04 -4.37
C THR A 115 -30.53 5.00 -3.84
N LYS A 116 -30.22 5.75 -2.77
CA LYS A 116 -31.13 6.77 -2.22
C LYS A 116 -31.40 7.91 -3.23
N ALA A 117 -30.37 8.34 -3.97
CA ALA A 117 -30.50 9.39 -4.98
C ALA A 117 -31.31 8.91 -6.19
N GLU A 118 -31.10 7.69 -6.66
CA GLU A 118 -31.87 7.07 -7.75
C GLU A 118 -33.34 6.93 -7.39
N PHE A 119 -33.64 6.43 -6.18
CA PHE A 119 -35.00 6.35 -5.68
C PHE A 119 -35.66 7.72 -5.68
N ARG A 120 -35.02 8.75 -5.10
CA ARG A 120 -35.57 10.13 -5.10
C ARG A 120 -35.89 10.67 -6.51
N LYS A 121 -35.05 10.37 -7.51
CA LYS A 121 -35.31 10.78 -8.90
C LYS A 121 -36.56 10.10 -9.46
N SER A 122 -36.75 8.81 -9.22
CA SER A 122 -37.92 8.05 -9.67
C SER A 122 -39.26 8.54 -9.08
N PHE A 123 -39.25 9.15 -7.89
CA PHE A 123 -40.43 9.78 -7.29
C PHE A 123 -40.63 11.24 -7.72
N ALA A 124 -39.59 11.92 -8.21
CA ALA A 124 -39.69 13.30 -8.71
C ALA A 124 -40.09 13.39 -10.19
N THR A 125 -40.13 12.26 -10.92
CA THR A 125 -40.56 12.19 -12.34
C THR A 125 -42.01 11.71 -12.51
N LYS A 126 -42.75 11.55 -11.41
CA LYS A 126 -44.21 11.36 -11.38
C LYS A 126 -44.84 12.60 -10.77
#